data_AF-A0A8I0J434-F1
#
_entry.id   AF-A0A8I0J434-F1
#
_cell.length_a   1.000
_cell.length_b   1.000
_cell.length_c   1.000
_cell.angle_alpha   90.00
_cell.angle_beta   90.00
_cell.angle_gamma   90.00
#
_symmetry.space_group_name_H-M   'P 1'
#
loop_
_entity.id
_entity.type
_entity.pdbx_description
1 polymer ?
#
loop_
_entity_poly.entity_id
_entity_poly.type
_entity_poly.pdbx_seq_one_letter_code
_entity_poly.pdbx_strand_id
1 'polypeptide(L)'
;MQPSVYLIDDDNDLRKAMTQTLELAGFAVTSLASAAEALGTLDANFDGIVVSDIRMPGIDGLQLFRRIAAFDADLPVILVTGHGDIPMAVQALQDGVYDFIPKPFAADRLVQSVRRALEKRSLVMENRALKRAAETAGDSLPLIGQTPVMERLRQTIRHIADTDVDVLVAGETGSGKEVVATLLHNWSRRRDGNFVALNCGALPETVIESELFGHEQGAFTGALKKRVGRIEHASGGTLFLDEIEAMPPATQVKMLRVLEAREITPLGTNQVRPVDIRVIAAAKIDLGDPAQRGDFREDLYFRLNVVTLSIPPLRERRDDIPLLFSHFLTRAAERFKRDVPHVSPAVQQHLMTHAWPGNVRELSHFAERVALGVEGPLGQPVAPAEQPGFALPERLEHYEAEILKEVLRAQRGDVKATIEALGIPRKTFYDKLQRHGINRADYAERGVPEKSGS
;
A
#
# COMPACT_ATOMS: atom_id res chain seq x y z
N MET A 1 12.56 -4.21 -25.17
CA MET A 1 13.61 -3.79 -26.11
C MET A 1 14.39 -5.03 -26.51
N GLN A 2 14.98 -5.09 -27.71
CA GLN A 2 15.88 -6.21 -28.02
C GLN A 2 17.23 -5.94 -27.33
N PRO A 3 17.85 -6.96 -26.70
CA PRO A 3 19.16 -6.81 -26.06
C PRO A 3 20.19 -6.26 -27.04
N SER A 4 20.89 -5.18 -26.66
CA SER A 4 21.79 -4.44 -27.56
C SER A 4 23.28 -4.76 -27.30
N VAL A 5 24.08 -4.81 -28.35
CA VAL A 5 25.54 -4.95 -28.27
C VAL A 5 26.18 -3.60 -28.59
N TYR A 6 26.85 -3.01 -27.61
CA TYR A 6 27.67 -1.83 -27.84
C TYR A 6 29.06 -2.28 -28.29
N LEU A 7 29.40 -2.01 -29.55
CA LEU A 7 30.69 -2.33 -30.13
C LEU A 7 31.55 -1.07 -30.21
N ILE A 8 32.71 -1.08 -29.56
CA ILE A 8 33.59 0.08 -29.45
C ILE A 8 34.98 -0.33 -29.98
N ASP A 9 35.39 0.29 -31.07
CA ASP A 9 36.70 0.07 -31.69
C ASP A 9 37.05 1.36 -32.47
N ASP A 10 38.29 1.84 -32.36
CA ASP A 10 38.74 3.05 -33.05
C ASP A 10 39.06 2.80 -34.53
N ASP A 11 39.33 1.55 -34.91
CA ASP A 11 39.52 1.14 -36.30
C ASP A 11 38.16 1.05 -37.03
N ASN A 12 37.94 1.94 -37.99
CA ASN A 12 36.68 2.02 -38.72
C ASN A 12 36.38 0.78 -39.58
N ASP A 13 37.40 0.17 -40.18
CA ASP A 13 37.21 -0.96 -41.08
C ASP A 13 36.93 -2.22 -40.27
N LEU A 14 37.65 -2.41 -39.16
CA LEU A 14 37.41 -3.52 -38.24
C LEU A 14 36.06 -3.39 -37.54
N ARG A 15 35.70 -2.19 -37.06
CA ARG A 15 34.39 -1.91 -36.46
C ARG A 15 33.26 -2.28 -37.42
N LYS A 16 33.34 -1.86 -38.69
CA LYS A 16 32.33 -2.22 -39.71
C LYS A 16 32.23 -3.72 -39.92
N ALA A 17 33.35 -4.42 -40.04
CA ALA A 17 33.37 -5.86 -40.24
C ALA A 17 32.77 -6.63 -39.04
N MET A 18 33.10 -6.22 -37.81
CA MET A 18 32.55 -6.80 -36.59
C MET A 18 31.05 -6.50 -36.43
N THR A 19 30.61 -5.27 -36.74
CA THR A 19 29.19 -4.91 -36.77
C THR A 19 28.42 -5.83 -37.71
N GLN A 20 28.86 -5.95 -38.97
CA GLN A 20 28.21 -6.80 -39.96
C GLN A 20 28.15 -8.26 -39.50
N THR A 21 29.24 -8.77 -38.91
CA THR A 21 29.30 -10.15 -38.40
C THR A 21 28.25 -10.40 -37.31
N LEU A 22 28.11 -9.46 -36.38
CA LEU A 22 27.17 -9.57 -35.27
C LEU A 22 25.71 -9.36 -35.73
N GLU A 23 25.46 -8.44 -36.67
CA GLU A 23 24.15 -8.24 -37.27
C GLU A 23 23.68 -9.47 -38.06
N LEU A 24 24.57 -10.10 -38.85
CA LEU A 24 24.28 -11.36 -39.55
C LEU A 24 23.98 -12.51 -38.58
N ALA A 25 24.55 -12.48 -37.38
CA ALA A 25 24.26 -13.43 -36.30
C ALA A 25 22.95 -13.12 -35.54
N GLY A 26 22.25 -12.03 -35.90
CA GLY A 26 20.94 -11.65 -35.37
C GLY A 26 20.97 -10.71 -34.17
N PHE A 27 22.11 -10.05 -33.89
CA PHE A 27 22.22 -9.10 -32.78
C PHE A 27 21.90 -7.66 -33.20
N ALA A 28 21.30 -6.88 -32.29
CA ALA A 28 21.13 -5.44 -32.46
C ALA A 28 22.41 -4.71 -32.02
N VAL A 29 23.19 -4.18 -32.96
CA VAL A 29 24.52 -3.61 -32.69
C VAL A 29 24.50 -2.09 -32.76
N THR A 30 25.05 -1.44 -31.74
CA THR A 30 25.36 -0.01 -31.74
C THR A 30 26.87 0.15 -31.81
N SER A 31 27.39 0.58 -32.95
CA SER A 31 28.82 0.79 -33.13
C SER A 31 29.24 2.21 -32.76
N LEU A 32 30.25 2.34 -31.90
CA LEU A 32 30.77 3.60 -31.39
C LEU A 32 32.25 3.72 -31.70
N ALA A 33 32.72 4.95 -31.97
CA ALA A 33 34.12 5.20 -32.29
C ALA A 33 34.99 5.48 -31.06
N SER A 34 34.37 5.74 -29.91
CA SER A 34 35.09 6.06 -28.68
C SER A 34 34.37 5.54 -27.45
N ALA A 35 35.15 5.17 -26.43
CA ALA A 35 34.63 4.78 -25.12
C ALA A 35 33.87 5.92 -24.40
N ALA A 36 34.16 7.18 -24.74
CA ALA A 36 33.47 8.34 -24.17
C ALA A 36 31.99 8.40 -24.58
N GLU A 37 31.68 8.08 -25.84
CA GLU A 37 30.30 8.01 -26.33
C GLU A 37 29.49 6.90 -25.61
N ALA A 38 30.13 5.77 -25.33
CA ALA A 38 29.51 4.67 -24.62
C ALA A 38 29.16 5.08 -23.17
N LEU A 39 30.10 5.69 -22.44
CA LEU A 39 29.88 6.13 -21.06
C LEU A 39 28.80 7.22 -20.93
N GLY A 40 28.52 7.98 -21.99
CA GLY A 40 27.45 8.98 -22.00
C GLY A 40 26.03 8.38 -22.08
N THR A 41 25.90 7.11 -22.46
CA THR A 41 24.61 6.46 -22.70
C THR A 41 24.39 5.19 -21.90
N LEU A 42 25.45 4.61 -21.31
CA LEU A 42 25.37 3.43 -20.46
C LEU A 42 24.92 3.79 -19.04
N ASP A 43 24.00 3.01 -18.50
CA ASP A 43 23.59 3.05 -17.10
C ASP A 43 23.34 1.63 -16.55
N ALA A 44 22.97 1.52 -15.27
CA ALA A 44 22.68 0.22 -14.63
C ALA A 44 21.42 -0.49 -15.17
N ASN A 45 20.59 0.18 -15.97
CA ASN A 45 19.39 -0.37 -16.61
C ASN A 45 19.63 -0.81 -18.06
N PHE A 46 20.85 -0.60 -18.60
CA PHE A 46 21.20 -1.00 -19.94
C PHE A 46 20.99 -2.51 -20.15
N ASP A 47 20.10 -2.86 -21.08
CA ASP A 47 19.76 -4.24 -21.43
C ASP A 47 20.63 -4.68 -22.62
N GLY A 48 21.87 -5.03 -22.32
CA GLY A 48 22.87 -5.31 -23.34
C GLY A 48 24.27 -5.60 -22.79
N ILE A 49 25.23 -5.73 -23.69
CA ILE A 49 26.64 -5.96 -23.36
C ILE A 49 27.55 -4.96 -24.06
N VAL A 50 28.79 -4.85 -23.59
CA VAL A 50 29.83 -4.05 -24.23
C VAL A 50 30.92 -4.95 -24.79
N VAL A 51 31.28 -4.73 -26.05
CA VAL A 51 32.44 -5.32 -26.73
C VAL A 51 33.38 -4.17 -27.07
N SER A 52 34.59 -4.18 -26.52
CA SER A 52 35.54 -3.07 -26.67
C SER A 52 36.91 -3.55 -27.11
N ASP A 53 37.57 -2.81 -28.01
CA ASP A 53 39.02 -2.91 -28.14
C ASP A 53 39.67 -2.45 -26.82
N ILE A 54 40.77 -3.09 -26.44
CA ILE A 54 41.62 -2.66 -25.34
C ILE A 54 42.37 -1.39 -25.72
N ARG A 55 42.91 -1.30 -26.94
CA ARG A 55 43.78 -0.19 -27.32
C ARG A 55 43.02 0.85 -28.12
N MET A 56 42.43 1.81 -27.41
CA MET A 56 41.73 2.93 -28.02
C MET A 56 42.32 4.27 -27.55
N PRO A 57 42.29 5.33 -28.38
CA PRO A 57 42.70 6.67 -27.99
C PRO A 57 41.84 7.23 -26.85
N GLY A 58 42.48 7.89 -25.89
CA GLY A 58 41.81 8.50 -24.75
C GLY A 58 41.53 7.50 -23.64
N ILE A 59 40.32 6.93 -23.60
CA ILE A 59 39.91 5.93 -22.61
C ILE A 59 40.12 4.55 -23.21
N ASP A 60 41.06 3.79 -22.64
CA ASP A 60 41.33 2.41 -23.06
C ASP A 60 40.24 1.44 -22.57
N GLY A 61 40.19 0.23 -23.14
CA GLY A 61 39.14 -0.75 -22.83
C GLY A 61 39.13 -1.23 -21.36
N LEU A 62 40.29 -1.25 -20.69
CA LEU A 62 40.38 -1.62 -19.28
C LEU A 62 39.86 -0.50 -18.37
N GLN A 63 40.16 0.76 -18.69
CA GLN A 63 39.61 1.92 -18.01
C GLN A 63 38.10 2.02 -18.22
N LEU A 64 37.62 1.73 -19.42
CA LEU A 64 36.19 1.63 -19.71
C LEU A 64 35.52 0.58 -18.81
N PHE A 65 36.09 -0.63 -18.74
CA PHE A 65 35.59 -1.69 -17.86
C PHE A 65 35.53 -1.24 -16.39
N ARG A 66 36.60 -0.64 -15.87
CA ARG A 66 36.62 -0.15 -14.47
C ARG A 66 35.54 0.88 -14.17
N ARG A 67 35.27 1.77 -15.12
CA ARG A 67 34.20 2.78 -14.98
C ARG A 67 32.81 2.14 -15.03
N ILE A 68 32.61 1.15 -15.91
CA ILE A 68 31.37 0.37 -15.98
C ILE A 68 31.14 -0.39 -14.67
N ALA A 69 32.15 -1.13 -14.21
CA ALA A 69 32.07 -1.94 -13.00
C ALA A 69 31.78 -1.10 -11.73
N ALA A 70 32.18 0.18 -11.72
CA ALA A 70 31.91 1.10 -10.61
C ALA A 70 30.42 1.43 -10.45
N PHE A 71 29.61 1.40 -11.52
CA PHE A 71 28.16 1.64 -11.43
C PHE A 71 27.32 0.38 -11.66
N ASP A 72 27.82 -0.61 -12.40
CA ASP A 72 27.17 -1.90 -12.60
C ASP A 72 28.19 -3.02 -12.85
N ALA A 73 28.58 -3.71 -11.77
CA ALA A 73 29.49 -4.85 -11.82
C ALA A 73 28.91 -6.08 -12.54
N ASP A 74 27.60 -6.14 -12.76
CA ASP A 74 26.96 -7.25 -13.49
C ASP A 74 26.82 -6.97 -15.00
N LEU A 75 27.26 -5.80 -15.49
CA LEU A 75 27.24 -5.48 -16.91
C LEU A 75 28.40 -6.19 -17.63
N PRO A 76 28.14 -7.16 -18.54
CA PRO A 76 29.21 -7.91 -19.18
C PRO A 76 30.01 -7.04 -20.14
N VAL A 77 31.34 -7.04 -19.97
CA VAL A 77 32.29 -6.42 -20.89
C VAL A 77 33.18 -7.51 -21.48
N ILE A 78 33.23 -7.56 -22.82
CA ILE A 78 34.14 -8.42 -23.58
C ILE A 78 35.25 -7.54 -24.13
N LEU A 79 36.49 -7.89 -23.82
CA LEU A 79 37.66 -7.17 -24.33
C LEU A 79 38.27 -7.90 -25.52
N VAL A 80 38.55 -7.14 -26.57
CA VAL A 80 39.18 -7.62 -27.80
C VAL A 80 40.55 -6.95 -27.94
N THR A 81 41.62 -7.68 -28.27
CA THR A 81 42.95 -7.06 -28.41
C THR A 81 43.83 -7.76 -29.43
N GLY A 82 44.65 -7.00 -30.16
CA GLY A 82 45.65 -7.55 -31.08
C GLY A 82 46.94 -8.04 -30.44
N HIS A 83 47.17 -7.80 -29.14
CA HIS A 83 48.41 -8.19 -28.48
C HIS A 83 48.14 -9.27 -27.42
N GLY A 84 48.72 -10.46 -27.63
CA GLY A 84 48.57 -11.66 -26.80
C GLY A 84 49.32 -11.62 -25.48
N ASP A 85 49.11 -10.57 -24.68
CA ASP A 85 49.61 -10.50 -23.31
C ASP A 85 48.72 -11.36 -22.40
N ILE A 86 49.12 -12.64 -22.26
CA ILE A 86 48.42 -13.62 -21.42
C ILE A 86 48.31 -13.14 -19.97
N PRO A 87 49.37 -12.60 -19.31
CA PRO A 87 49.25 -12.00 -17.99
C PRO A 87 48.15 -10.95 -17.88
N MET A 88 48.05 -10.02 -18.85
CA MET A 88 46.99 -9.01 -18.86
C MET A 88 45.59 -9.63 -18.99
N ALA A 89 45.44 -10.65 -19.83
CA ALA A 89 44.17 -11.35 -20.02
C ALA A 89 43.71 -12.05 -18.73
N VAL A 90 44.64 -12.71 -18.02
CA VAL A 90 44.36 -13.37 -16.74
C VAL A 90 43.97 -12.34 -15.69
N GLN A 91 44.68 -11.20 -15.61
CA GLN A 91 44.34 -10.14 -14.68
C GLN A 91 42.97 -9.53 -14.97
N ALA A 92 42.64 -9.28 -16.25
CA ALA A 92 41.34 -8.75 -16.64
C ALA A 92 40.18 -9.67 -16.23
N LEU A 93 40.34 -10.98 -16.40
CA LEU A 93 39.36 -11.97 -15.94
C LEU A 93 39.25 -12.01 -14.41
N GLN A 94 40.37 -11.88 -13.68
CA GLN A 94 40.37 -11.78 -12.21
C GLN A 94 39.68 -10.50 -11.72
N ASP A 95 39.84 -9.40 -12.45
CA ASP A 95 39.22 -8.11 -12.16
C ASP A 95 37.72 -8.09 -12.50
N GLY A 96 37.19 -9.13 -13.15
CA GLY A 96 35.75 -9.33 -13.40
C GLY A 96 35.29 -9.06 -14.85
N VAL A 97 36.20 -8.89 -15.81
CA VAL A 97 35.85 -8.85 -17.24
C VAL A 97 35.17 -10.16 -17.64
N TYR A 98 34.13 -10.09 -18.47
CA TYR A 98 33.33 -11.28 -18.80
C TYR A 98 34.12 -12.27 -19.67
N ASP A 99 34.75 -11.77 -20.74
CA ASP A 99 35.59 -12.59 -21.63
C ASP A 99 36.66 -11.73 -22.30
N PHE A 100 37.71 -12.40 -22.76
CA PHE A 100 38.85 -11.81 -23.43
C PHE A 100 39.14 -12.56 -24.74
N ILE A 101 39.16 -11.82 -25.85
CA ILE A 101 39.31 -12.38 -27.20
C ILE A 101 40.54 -11.77 -27.90
N PRO A 102 41.64 -12.54 -28.04
CA PRO A 102 42.79 -12.08 -28.81
C PRO A 102 42.49 -12.09 -30.32
N LYS A 103 42.92 -11.05 -31.05
CA LYS A 103 42.97 -10.97 -32.51
C LYS A 103 44.23 -11.73 -33.00
N PRO A 104 44.16 -12.51 -34.09
CA PRO A 104 42.97 -12.81 -34.88
C PRO A 104 42.06 -13.85 -34.20
N PHE A 105 40.74 -13.64 -34.28
CA PHE A 105 39.74 -14.57 -33.77
C PHE A 105 38.81 -15.03 -34.89
N ALA A 106 38.26 -16.25 -34.76
CA ALA A 106 37.18 -16.70 -35.64
C ALA A 106 35.89 -15.93 -35.31
N ALA A 107 35.13 -15.54 -36.34
CA ALA A 107 33.83 -14.87 -36.19
C ALA A 107 32.90 -15.61 -35.22
N ASP A 108 32.86 -16.94 -35.33
CA ASP A 108 32.06 -17.81 -34.47
C ASP A 108 32.42 -17.70 -32.98
N ARG A 109 33.71 -17.45 -32.65
CA ARG A 109 34.15 -17.29 -31.25
C ARG A 109 33.55 -16.03 -30.64
N LEU A 110 33.59 -14.93 -31.37
CA LEU A 110 33.00 -13.66 -30.93
C LEU A 110 31.49 -13.81 -30.76
N VAL A 111 30.81 -14.36 -31.77
CA VAL A 111 29.35 -14.59 -31.76
C VAL A 111 28.94 -15.46 -30.57
N GLN A 112 29.67 -16.53 -30.27
CA GLN A 112 29.38 -17.39 -29.12
C GLN A 112 29.59 -16.68 -27.78
N SER A 113 30.64 -15.87 -27.65
CA SER A 113 30.91 -15.12 -26.42
C SER A 113 29.83 -14.06 -26.18
N VAL A 114 29.49 -13.30 -27.23
CA VAL A 114 28.40 -12.30 -27.21
C VAL A 114 27.07 -12.94 -26.82
N ARG A 115 26.73 -14.09 -27.40
CA ARG A 115 25.46 -14.79 -27.09
C ARG A 115 25.37 -15.17 -25.61
N ARG A 116 26.43 -15.76 -25.04
CA ARG A 116 26.46 -16.15 -23.62
C ARG A 116 26.46 -14.94 -22.69
N ALA A 117 27.13 -13.86 -23.07
CA ALA A 117 27.14 -12.62 -22.31
C ALA A 117 25.75 -11.97 -22.28
N LEU A 118 25.05 -11.94 -23.41
CA LEU A 118 23.67 -11.44 -23.50
C LEU A 118 22.70 -12.30 -22.70
N GLU A 119 22.83 -13.63 -22.74
CA GLU A 119 22.03 -14.54 -21.91
C GLU A 119 22.23 -14.26 -20.41
N LYS A 120 23.48 -14.14 -19.96
CA LYS A 120 23.78 -13.75 -18.58
C LYS A 120 23.16 -12.41 -18.21
N ARG A 121 23.30 -11.39 -19.07
CA ARG A 121 22.71 -10.07 -18.80
C ARG A 121 21.19 -10.13 -18.73
N SER A 122 20.55 -10.86 -19.63
CA SER A 122 19.10 -11.03 -19.65
C SER A 122 18.60 -11.65 -18.34
N LEU A 123 19.28 -12.69 -17.84
CA LEU A 123 18.97 -13.29 -16.54
C LEU A 123 19.17 -12.32 -15.37
N VAL A 124 20.21 -11.49 -15.39
CA VAL A 124 20.44 -10.45 -14.37
C VAL A 124 19.34 -9.40 -14.42
N MET A 125 18.98 -8.92 -15.62
CA MET A 125 17.94 -7.91 -15.80
C MET A 125 16.56 -8.45 -15.43
N GLU A 126 16.26 -9.70 -15.75
CA GLU A 126 15.07 -10.41 -15.31
C GLU A 126 15.07 -10.56 -13.79
N ASN A 127 16.18 -10.98 -13.16
CA ASN A 127 16.26 -11.07 -11.70
C ASN A 127 16.06 -9.70 -11.02
N ARG A 128 16.63 -8.63 -11.58
CA ARG A 128 16.44 -7.26 -11.10
C ARG A 128 15.01 -6.80 -11.29
N ALA A 129 14.39 -7.10 -12.43
CA ALA A 129 12.98 -6.78 -12.69
C ALA A 129 12.05 -7.56 -11.76
N LEU A 130 12.32 -8.85 -11.52
CA LEU A 130 11.60 -9.71 -10.58
C LEU A 130 11.80 -9.24 -9.14
N LYS A 131 12.99 -8.82 -8.73
CA LYS A 131 13.25 -8.22 -7.41
C LYS A 131 12.53 -6.89 -7.25
N ARG A 132 12.62 -5.98 -8.22
CA ARG A 132 11.87 -4.72 -8.21
C ARG A 132 10.35 -4.97 -8.21
N ALA A 133 9.88 -5.93 -8.99
CA ALA A 133 8.47 -6.33 -9.00
C ALA A 133 8.07 -6.98 -7.69
N ALA A 134 8.95 -7.75 -7.03
CA ALA A 134 8.74 -8.34 -5.72
C ALA A 134 8.94 -7.33 -4.57
N GLU A 135 9.66 -6.23 -4.76
CA GLU A 135 9.74 -5.08 -3.85
C GLU A 135 8.50 -4.18 -4.04
N THR A 136 7.99 -4.08 -5.27
CA THR A 136 6.74 -3.36 -5.59
C THR A 136 5.51 -4.18 -5.18
N ALA A 137 5.57 -5.51 -5.30
CA ALA A 137 4.57 -6.47 -4.85
C ALA A 137 4.79 -6.94 -3.41
N GLY A 138 5.94 -6.59 -2.82
CA GLY A 138 6.35 -6.92 -1.46
C GLY A 138 5.79 -5.90 -0.49
N ASP A 139 4.60 -6.20 0.02
CA ASP A 139 4.10 -5.72 1.31
C ASP A 139 3.92 -4.20 1.53
N SER A 140 3.59 -3.46 0.48
CA SER A 140 2.70 -2.31 0.66
C SER A 140 1.44 -2.53 -0.15
N LEU A 141 0.32 -2.82 0.52
CA LEU A 141 -0.99 -2.48 -0.03
C LEU A 141 -0.88 -1.02 -0.47
N PRO A 142 -0.99 -0.67 -1.77
CA PRO A 142 -1.07 0.73 -2.12
C PRO A 142 -2.28 1.31 -1.36
N LEU A 143 -2.16 2.55 -0.89
CA LEU A 143 -3.33 3.23 -0.33
C LEU A 143 -4.28 3.54 -1.49
N ILE A 144 -5.12 2.55 -1.83
CA ILE A 144 -6.04 2.56 -2.97
C ILE A 144 -7.21 3.49 -2.69
N GLY A 145 -7.60 4.23 -3.72
CA GLY A 145 -8.69 5.20 -3.73
C GLY A 145 -8.40 6.30 -4.73
N GLN A 146 -9.42 6.85 -5.36
CA GLN A 146 -9.35 7.99 -6.28
C GLN A 146 -10.19 9.17 -5.78
N THR A 147 -10.93 9.00 -4.68
CA THR A 147 -11.64 10.12 -4.05
C THR A 147 -10.67 11.25 -3.66
N PRO A 148 -11.09 12.53 -3.77
CA PRO A 148 -10.23 13.68 -3.44
C PRO A 148 -9.64 13.64 -2.03
N VAL A 149 -10.35 13.04 -1.06
CA VAL A 149 -9.86 12.88 0.31
C VAL A 149 -8.68 11.91 0.39
N MET A 150 -8.72 10.81 -0.37
CA MET A 150 -7.63 9.84 -0.45
C MET A 150 -6.44 10.37 -1.24
N GLU A 151 -6.70 11.15 -2.30
CA GLU A 151 -5.68 11.86 -3.08
C GLU A 151 -4.87 12.80 -2.17
N ARG A 152 -5.57 13.64 -1.39
CA ARG A 152 -4.95 14.56 -0.43
C ARG A 152 -4.20 13.80 0.66
N LEU A 153 -4.77 12.75 1.22
CA LEU A 153 -4.11 11.92 2.23
C LEU A 153 -2.78 11.36 1.71
N ARG A 154 -2.76 10.83 0.47
CA ARG A 154 -1.51 10.37 -0.16
C ARG A 154 -0.48 11.48 -0.33
N GLN A 155 -0.90 12.66 -0.77
CA GLN A 155 -0.02 13.81 -0.93
C GLN A 155 0.58 14.24 0.42
N THR A 156 -0.24 14.31 1.48
CA THR A 156 0.22 14.62 2.83
C THR A 156 1.21 13.58 3.33
N ILE A 157 0.92 12.28 3.17
CA ILE A 157 1.83 11.19 3.54
C ILE A 157 3.18 11.37 2.84
N ARG A 158 3.21 11.64 1.53
CA ARG A 158 4.46 11.90 0.80
C ARG A 158 5.23 13.10 1.35
N HIS A 159 4.52 14.17 1.68
CA HIS A 159 5.14 15.40 2.17
C HIS A 159 5.80 15.21 3.55
N ILE A 160 5.17 14.44 4.44
CA ILE A 160 5.67 14.23 5.81
C ILE A 160 6.46 12.92 5.96
N ALA A 161 6.58 12.10 4.93
CA ALA A 161 7.29 10.83 5.05
C ALA A 161 8.76 11.04 5.41
N ASP A 162 9.42 12.04 4.84
CA ASP A 162 10.84 12.31 5.11
C ASP A 162 11.09 13.14 6.39
N THR A 163 10.03 13.67 7.01
CA THR A 163 10.15 14.40 8.27
C THR A 163 10.25 13.43 9.45
N ASP A 164 11.16 13.72 10.37
CA ASP A 164 11.38 12.90 11.56
C ASP A 164 10.53 13.41 12.72
N VAL A 165 9.22 13.42 12.48
CA VAL A 165 8.19 13.77 13.45
C VAL A 165 7.34 12.55 13.75
N ASP A 166 6.87 12.48 14.99
CA ASP A 166 5.90 11.47 15.40
C ASP A 166 4.54 11.77 14.74
N VAL A 167 3.81 10.73 14.34
CA VAL A 167 2.55 10.86 13.59
C VAL A 167 1.44 10.09 14.28
N LEU A 168 0.28 10.72 14.45
CA LEU A 168 -0.95 10.08 14.88
C LEU A 168 -1.84 9.78 13.66
N VAL A 169 -2.24 8.53 13.49
CA VAL A 169 -3.13 8.08 12.42
C VAL A 169 -4.49 7.75 13.03
N ALA A 170 -5.48 8.59 12.75
CA ALA A 170 -6.85 8.42 13.24
C ALA A 170 -7.71 7.74 12.17
N GLY A 171 -8.53 6.78 12.58
CA GLY A 171 -9.53 6.17 11.69
C GLY A 171 -10.12 4.89 12.25
N GLU A 172 -11.31 4.53 11.78
CA GLU A 172 -12.01 3.34 12.26
C GLU A 172 -11.22 2.04 12.05
N THR A 173 -11.63 0.98 12.75
CA THR A 173 -11.06 -0.36 12.58
C THR A 173 -11.20 -0.81 11.13
N GLY A 174 -10.11 -1.31 10.55
CA GLY A 174 -10.09 -1.78 9.16
C GLY A 174 -10.06 -0.68 8.10
N SER A 175 -9.88 0.60 8.45
CA SER A 175 -9.82 1.72 7.48
C SER A 175 -8.51 1.80 6.68
N GLY A 176 -7.43 1.14 7.16
CA GLY A 176 -6.11 1.13 6.51
C GLY A 176 -5.01 1.88 7.29
N LYS A 177 -5.13 2.02 8.62
CA LYS A 177 -4.13 2.71 9.46
C LYS A 177 -2.72 2.12 9.35
N GLU A 178 -2.61 0.79 9.39
CA GLU A 178 -1.33 0.08 9.22
C GLU A 178 -0.72 0.35 7.83
N VAL A 179 -1.54 0.38 6.77
CA VAL A 179 -1.08 0.72 5.42
C VAL A 179 -0.47 2.12 5.38
N VAL A 180 -1.10 3.10 6.03
CA VAL A 180 -0.56 4.46 6.14
C VAL A 180 0.77 4.47 6.91
N ALA A 181 0.88 3.73 8.01
CA ALA A 181 2.10 3.63 8.79
C ALA A 181 3.25 3.01 7.98
N THR A 182 2.97 1.93 7.24
CA THR A 182 3.95 1.30 6.34
C THR A 182 4.40 2.25 5.24
N LEU A 183 3.49 3.02 4.63
CA LEU A 183 3.85 4.01 3.62
C LEU A 183 4.72 5.14 4.17
N LEU A 184 4.40 5.65 5.37
CA LEU A 184 5.22 6.66 6.05
C LEU A 184 6.65 6.15 6.30
N HIS A 185 6.81 4.87 6.68
CA HIS A 185 8.13 4.26 6.84
C HIS A 185 8.85 4.09 5.50
N ASN A 186 8.22 3.44 4.52
CA ASN A 186 8.82 3.12 3.22
C ASN A 186 9.23 4.36 2.41
N TRP A 187 8.52 5.48 2.58
CA TRP A 187 8.83 6.74 1.89
C TRP A 187 9.73 7.67 2.70
N SER A 188 10.19 7.25 3.89
CA SER A 188 11.10 8.05 4.72
C SER A 188 12.57 7.71 4.48
N ARG A 189 13.47 8.58 4.94
CA ARG A 189 14.89 8.25 5.14
C ARG A 189 15.16 7.06 6.06
N ARG A 190 14.18 6.59 6.83
CA ARG A 190 14.30 5.44 7.75
C ARG A 190 13.86 4.11 7.12
N ARG A 191 13.56 4.07 5.82
CA ARG A 191 13.07 2.88 5.09
C ARG A 191 13.97 1.64 5.16
N ASP A 192 15.28 1.85 5.35
CA ASP A 192 16.27 0.76 5.44
C ASP A 192 16.42 0.25 6.88
N GLY A 193 15.78 0.92 7.86
CA GLY A 193 15.71 0.52 9.26
C GLY A 193 14.53 -0.39 9.57
N ASN A 194 14.42 -0.85 10.81
CA ASN A 194 13.34 -1.77 11.20
C ASN A 194 11.99 -1.06 11.28
N PHE A 195 10.96 -1.62 10.63
CA PHE A 195 9.56 -1.31 10.91
C PHE A 195 9.02 -2.28 11.95
N VAL A 196 8.79 -1.80 13.18
CA VAL A 196 8.33 -2.64 14.29
C VAL A 196 6.90 -2.28 14.64
N ALA A 197 5.96 -3.15 14.30
CA ALA A 197 4.55 -3.01 14.65
C ALA A 197 4.21 -3.71 15.98
N LEU A 198 3.41 -3.05 16.80
CA LEU A 198 2.82 -3.61 18.02
C LEU A 198 1.36 -3.15 18.15
N ASN A 199 0.45 -4.10 18.34
CA ASN A 199 -0.92 -3.80 18.71
C ASN A 199 -1.05 -3.75 20.24
N CYS A 200 -1.43 -2.60 20.78
CA CYS A 200 -1.48 -2.36 22.23
C CYS A 200 -2.68 -3.05 22.91
N GLY A 201 -3.74 -3.35 22.16
CA GLY A 201 -4.93 -4.05 22.65
C GLY A 201 -4.84 -5.58 22.63
N ALA A 202 -3.87 -6.15 21.91
CA ALA A 202 -3.76 -7.60 21.71
C ALA A 202 -3.07 -8.37 22.85
N LEU A 203 -2.38 -7.67 23.76
CA LEU A 203 -1.54 -8.28 24.80
C LEU A 203 -2.04 -7.96 26.22
N PRO A 204 -1.92 -8.90 27.17
CA PRO A 204 -2.13 -8.59 28.58
C PRO A 204 -1.17 -7.52 29.11
N GLU A 205 -1.60 -6.77 30.13
CA GLU A 205 -0.85 -5.64 30.71
C GLU A 205 0.59 -6.01 31.14
N THR A 206 0.79 -7.18 31.74
CA THR A 206 2.13 -7.63 32.17
C THR A 206 3.04 -8.01 31.00
N VAL A 207 2.45 -8.42 29.87
CA VAL A 207 3.19 -8.84 28.67
C VAL A 207 3.57 -7.65 27.82
N ILE A 208 2.69 -6.65 27.68
CA ILE A 208 2.95 -5.47 26.84
C ILE A 208 4.15 -4.67 27.36
N GLU A 209 4.32 -4.52 28.68
CA GLU A 209 5.50 -3.82 29.21
C GLU A 209 6.81 -4.55 28.83
N SER A 210 6.82 -5.86 28.99
CA SER A 210 7.97 -6.72 28.67
C SER A 210 8.28 -6.76 27.18
N GLU A 211 7.25 -6.75 26.32
CA GLU A 211 7.42 -6.65 24.86
C GLU A 211 7.94 -5.26 24.45
N LEU A 212 7.37 -4.17 24.97
CA LEU A 212 7.78 -2.81 24.59
C LEU A 212 9.19 -2.47 25.05
N PHE A 213 9.43 -2.58 26.36
CA PHE A 213 10.65 -2.07 27.00
C PHE A 213 11.76 -3.13 27.12
N GLY A 214 11.42 -4.41 26.95
CA GLY A 214 12.35 -5.50 27.20
C GLY A 214 12.58 -5.73 28.69
N HIS A 215 13.34 -6.77 29.02
CA HIS A 215 13.68 -7.10 30.39
C HIS A 215 15.04 -7.79 30.50
N GLU A 216 15.69 -7.60 31.65
CA GLU A 216 16.86 -8.38 32.04
C GLU A 216 16.45 -9.69 32.73
N GLN A 217 17.38 -10.64 32.80
CA GLN A 217 17.14 -11.92 33.47
C GLN A 217 16.80 -11.68 34.95
N GLY A 218 15.69 -12.29 35.42
CA GLY A 218 15.23 -12.17 36.81
C GLY A 218 14.40 -10.92 37.11
N ALA A 219 13.99 -10.12 36.11
CA ALA A 219 13.20 -8.91 36.31
C ALA A 219 11.82 -9.15 36.96
N PHE A 220 11.21 -10.31 36.72
CA PHE A 220 9.94 -10.75 37.32
C PHE A 220 9.85 -12.28 37.35
N THR A 221 8.83 -12.82 38.01
CA THR A 221 8.58 -14.27 38.08
C THR A 221 8.33 -14.85 36.68
N GLY A 222 9.27 -15.66 36.19
CA GLY A 222 9.23 -16.23 34.82
C GLY A 222 10.20 -15.57 33.82
N ALA A 223 10.90 -14.50 34.20
CA ALA A 223 11.92 -13.85 33.37
C ALA A 223 13.24 -14.64 33.33
N LEU A 224 13.23 -15.82 32.69
CA LEU A 224 14.37 -16.75 32.67
C LEU A 224 15.53 -16.29 31.77
N LYS A 225 15.27 -15.45 30.78
CA LYS A 225 16.26 -14.95 29.81
C LYS A 225 16.07 -13.47 29.57
N LYS A 226 17.13 -12.77 29.20
CA LYS A 226 17.06 -11.39 28.71
C LYS A 226 16.22 -11.32 27.42
N ARG A 227 15.46 -10.24 27.27
CA ARG A 227 14.71 -9.92 26.05
C ARG A 227 14.92 -8.49 25.61
N VAL A 228 15.24 -8.29 24.34
CA VAL A 228 15.29 -6.98 23.69
C VAL A 228 13.86 -6.51 23.42
N GLY A 229 13.51 -5.31 23.88
CA GLY A 229 12.19 -4.73 23.68
C GLY A 229 11.96 -4.25 22.26
N ARG A 230 10.69 -4.08 21.87
CA ARG A 230 10.27 -3.56 20.55
C ARG A 230 10.80 -2.15 20.30
N ILE A 231 10.89 -1.32 21.33
CA ILE A 231 11.40 0.04 21.21
C ILE A 231 12.90 0.02 20.87
N GLU A 232 13.69 -0.80 21.58
CA GLU A 232 15.12 -0.98 21.31
C GLU A 232 15.34 -1.55 19.89
N HIS A 233 14.54 -2.55 19.53
CA HIS A 233 14.61 -3.20 18.22
C HIS A 233 14.23 -2.26 17.06
N ALA A 234 13.38 -1.26 17.31
CA ALA A 234 12.98 -0.27 16.32
C ALA A 234 14.02 0.85 16.10
N SER A 235 15.08 0.92 16.92
CA SER A 235 16.10 1.97 16.80
C SER A 235 16.74 1.99 15.42
N GLY A 236 16.88 3.19 14.85
CA GLY A 236 17.24 3.45 13.44
C GLY A 236 16.06 3.42 12.47
N GLY A 237 14.88 2.97 12.90
CA GLY A 237 13.69 2.77 12.08
C GLY A 237 12.42 3.41 12.65
N THR A 238 11.30 2.70 12.51
CA THR A 238 9.96 3.20 12.88
C THR A 238 9.27 2.23 13.83
N LEU A 239 8.74 2.75 14.94
CA LEU A 239 7.86 2.03 15.86
C LEU A 239 6.39 2.38 15.52
N PHE A 240 5.61 1.38 15.12
CA PHE A 240 4.18 1.51 14.89
C PHE A 240 3.39 0.95 16.08
N LEU A 241 2.57 1.79 16.71
CA LEU A 241 1.72 1.46 17.84
C LEU A 241 0.26 1.48 17.39
N ASP A 242 -0.32 0.32 17.11
CA ASP A 242 -1.73 0.18 16.76
C ASP A 242 -2.61 0.11 18.02
N GLU A 243 -3.82 0.66 17.91
CA GLU A 243 -4.78 0.81 19.01
C GLU A 243 -4.16 1.45 20.27
N ILE A 244 -3.47 2.58 20.09
CA ILE A 244 -2.75 3.27 21.18
C ILE A 244 -3.66 3.62 22.37
N GLU A 245 -4.95 3.85 22.11
CA GLU A 245 -5.96 4.09 23.14
C GLU A 245 -6.16 2.92 24.11
N ALA A 246 -5.81 1.70 23.69
CA ALA A 246 -5.91 0.50 24.51
C ALA A 246 -4.67 0.27 25.40
N MET A 247 -3.66 1.13 25.32
CA MET A 247 -2.45 1.00 26.13
C MET A 247 -2.76 1.16 27.63
N PRO A 248 -2.30 0.24 28.50
CA PRO A 248 -2.53 0.34 29.94
C PRO A 248 -1.94 1.63 30.55
N PRO A 249 -2.59 2.25 31.55
CA PRO A 249 -2.15 3.53 32.11
C PRO A 249 -0.69 3.54 32.62
N ALA A 250 -0.24 2.45 33.24
CA ALA A 250 1.14 2.33 33.72
C ALA A 250 2.16 2.34 32.56
N THR A 251 1.81 1.71 31.44
CA THR A 251 2.63 1.69 30.23
C THR A 251 2.66 3.07 29.56
N GLN A 252 1.54 3.81 29.57
CA GLN A 252 1.46 5.18 29.03
C GLN A 252 2.47 6.12 29.71
N VAL A 253 2.65 6.03 31.04
CA VAL A 253 3.64 6.84 31.78
C VAL A 253 5.06 6.59 31.31
N LYS A 254 5.42 5.32 31.10
CA LYS A 254 6.75 4.95 30.60
C LYS A 254 6.93 5.38 29.15
N MET A 255 5.90 5.20 28.31
CA MET A 255 5.93 5.61 26.90
C MET A 255 6.14 7.12 26.75
N LEU A 256 5.47 7.94 27.56
CA LEU A 256 5.68 9.39 27.57
C LEU A 256 7.15 9.75 27.77
N ARG A 257 7.82 9.12 28.73
CA ARG A 257 9.26 9.33 28.97
C ARG A 257 10.13 8.94 27.78
N VAL A 258 9.79 7.85 27.09
CA VAL A 258 10.51 7.44 25.87
C VAL A 258 10.35 8.49 24.76
N LEU A 259 9.15 9.04 24.58
CA LEU A 259 8.89 10.06 23.55
C LEU A 259 9.56 11.40 23.85
N GLU A 260 9.72 11.75 25.13
CA GLU A 260 10.37 12.98 25.58
C GLU A 260 11.91 12.85 25.58
N ALA A 261 12.45 11.83 26.25
CA ALA A 261 13.89 11.69 26.46
C ALA A 261 14.60 10.93 25.33
N ARG A 262 13.86 10.22 24.46
CA ARG A 262 14.43 9.29 23.46
C ARG A 262 15.38 8.27 24.09
N GLU A 263 14.96 7.75 25.25
CA GLU A 263 15.70 6.79 26.05
C GLU A 263 14.75 5.72 26.59
N ILE A 264 15.26 4.51 26.77
CA ILE A 264 14.51 3.39 27.37
C ILE A 264 15.24 2.86 28.61
N THR A 265 14.49 2.26 29.51
CA THR A 265 15.03 1.52 30.66
C THR A 265 14.34 0.16 30.71
N PRO A 266 15.04 -0.95 30.37
CA PRO A 266 14.46 -2.28 30.41
C PRO A 266 14.02 -2.67 31.83
N LEU A 267 13.04 -3.56 31.95
CA LEU A 267 12.57 -4.04 33.24
C LEU A 267 13.69 -4.78 33.99
N GLY A 268 13.80 -4.52 35.29
CA GLY A 268 14.80 -5.16 36.15
C GLY A 268 16.19 -4.53 36.12
N THR A 269 16.38 -3.40 35.43
CA THR A 269 17.63 -2.63 35.46
C THR A 269 17.35 -1.13 35.54
N ASN A 270 18.33 -0.36 36.05
CA ASN A 270 18.32 1.11 36.00
C ASN A 270 19.20 1.66 34.86
N GLN A 271 19.70 0.79 33.99
CA GLN A 271 20.52 1.19 32.86
C GLN A 271 19.65 1.84 31.78
N VAL A 272 19.90 3.13 31.56
CA VAL A 272 19.28 3.92 30.50
C VAL A 272 19.99 3.64 29.18
N ARG A 273 19.22 3.49 28.09
CA ARG A 273 19.72 3.26 26.73
C ARG A 273 19.10 4.28 25.76
N PRO A 274 19.88 5.05 25.00
CA PRO A 274 19.35 5.96 24.00
C PRO A 274 18.73 5.18 22.83
N VAL A 275 17.66 5.71 22.25
CA VAL A 275 16.97 5.14 21.08
C VAL A 275 16.70 6.23 20.05
N ASP A 276 17.01 5.95 18.79
CA ASP A 276 16.70 6.83 17.67
C ASP A 276 15.52 6.24 16.89
N ILE A 277 14.30 6.70 17.17
CA ILE A 277 13.08 6.13 16.59
C ILE A 277 12.12 7.21 16.14
N ARG A 278 11.42 6.93 15.04
CA ARG A 278 10.18 7.60 14.69
C ARG A 278 9.00 6.81 15.24
N VAL A 279 8.06 7.47 15.89
CA VAL A 279 6.84 6.82 16.39
C VAL A 279 5.65 7.16 15.51
N ILE A 280 4.92 6.13 15.07
CA ILE A 280 3.63 6.26 14.42
C ILE A 280 2.61 5.59 15.32
N ALA A 281 1.66 6.35 15.85
CA ALA A 281 0.57 5.83 16.67
C ALA A 281 -0.71 5.78 15.84
N ALA A 282 -1.53 4.75 16.02
CA ALA A 282 -2.83 4.61 15.39
C ALA A 282 -3.94 4.49 16.44
N ALA A 283 -5.01 5.25 16.25
CA ALA A 283 -6.16 5.27 17.14
C ALA A 283 -7.48 5.05 16.38
N LYS A 284 -8.43 4.33 16.99
CA LYS A 284 -9.77 4.15 16.41
C LYS A 284 -10.79 5.23 16.78
N ILE A 285 -10.49 6.00 17.83
CA ILE A 285 -11.30 7.07 18.39
C ILE A 285 -10.59 8.42 18.26
N ASP A 286 -11.31 9.50 18.45
CA ASP A 286 -10.72 10.83 18.57
C ASP A 286 -10.09 11.01 19.96
N LEU A 287 -8.75 10.92 20.04
CA LEU A 287 -8.01 11.13 21.28
C LEU A 287 -8.01 12.60 21.75
N GLY A 288 -8.39 13.54 20.88
CA GLY A 288 -8.56 14.94 21.22
C GLY A 288 -9.82 15.23 22.02
N ASP A 289 -10.82 14.34 21.94
CA ASP A 289 -12.07 14.47 22.69
C ASP A 289 -11.95 13.79 24.07
N PRO A 290 -11.99 14.54 25.18
CA PRO A 290 -11.93 13.98 26.53
C PRO A 290 -13.03 12.95 26.82
N ALA A 291 -14.20 13.06 26.17
CA ALA A 291 -15.30 12.12 26.35
C ALA A 291 -15.01 10.77 25.68
N GLN A 292 -14.21 10.75 24.62
CA GLN A 292 -13.86 9.52 23.89
C GLN A 292 -12.57 8.89 24.41
N ARG A 293 -11.56 9.69 24.77
CA ARG A 293 -10.22 9.20 25.12
C ARG A 293 -10.15 8.40 26.43
N GLY A 294 -11.14 8.53 27.31
CA GLY A 294 -11.25 7.75 28.55
C GLY A 294 -10.00 7.87 29.43
N ASP A 295 -9.39 6.73 29.77
CA ASP A 295 -8.18 6.64 30.61
C ASP A 295 -6.88 6.97 29.86
N PHE A 296 -6.96 7.37 28.59
CA PHE A 296 -5.79 7.80 27.83
C PHE A 296 -5.32 9.18 28.29
N ARG A 297 -4.03 9.27 28.65
CA ARG A 297 -3.47 10.49 29.22
C ARG A 297 -3.36 11.61 28.19
N GLU A 298 -3.72 12.80 28.65
CA GLU A 298 -3.69 14.03 27.87
C GLU A 298 -2.26 14.45 27.45
N ASP A 299 -1.29 14.31 28.36
CA ASP A 299 0.11 14.64 28.08
C ASP A 299 0.71 13.75 26.98
N LEU A 300 0.42 12.45 27.02
CA LEU A 300 0.82 11.51 25.97
C LEU A 300 0.15 11.82 24.62
N TYR A 301 -1.14 12.17 24.63
CA TYR A 301 -1.83 12.61 23.42
C TYR A 301 -1.14 13.82 22.79
N PHE A 302 -0.88 14.88 23.56
CA PHE A 302 -0.23 16.08 23.04
C PHE A 302 1.18 15.82 22.52
N ARG A 303 1.93 14.89 23.13
CA ARG A 303 3.26 14.52 22.65
C ARG A 303 3.22 13.77 21.31
N LEU A 304 2.20 12.95 21.08
CA LEU A 304 2.00 12.19 19.84
C LEU A 304 1.33 13.02 18.73
N ASN A 305 0.48 13.98 19.08
CA ASN A 305 -0.29 14.80 18.16
C ASN A 305 0.52 15.97 17.56
N VAL A 306 1.71 15.66 17.02
CA VAL A 306 2.50 16.65 16.25
C VAL A 306 1.93 16.79 14.85
N VAL A 307 1.64 15.65 14.20
CA VAL A 307 0.94 15.58 12.92
C VAL A 307 -0.13 14.52 13.01
N THR A 308 -1.38 14.87 12.69
CA THR A 308 -2.49 13.91 12.64
C THR A 308 -2.96 13.68 11.21
N LEU A 309 -3.03 12.40 10.83
CA LEU A 309 -3.58 11.93 9.56
C LEU A 309 -4.88 11.18 9.81
N SER A 310 -5.98 11.72 9.29
CA SER A 310 -7.30 11.09 9.42
C SER A 310 -7.64 10.28 8.17
N ILE A 311 -7.98 9.01 8.37
CA ILE A 311 -8.46 8.13 7.31
C ILE A 311 -9.99 8.07 7.38
N PRO A 312 -10.70 8.53 6.34
CA PRO A 312 -12.16 8.49 6.33
C PRO A 312 -12.66 7.03 6.27
N PRO A 313 -13.77 6.73 6.96
CA PRO A 313 -14.41 5.43 6.85
C PRO A 313 -14.90 5.19 5.42
N LEU A 314 -14.99 3.93 5.03
CA LEU A 314 -15.28 3.52 3.65
C LEU A 314 -16.65 4.06 3.17
N ARG A 315 -17.62 4.19 4.07
CA ARG A 315 -18.95 4.78 3.80
C ARG A 315 -18.93 6.24 3.35
N GLU A 316 -17.87 6.99 3.65
CA GLU A 316 -17.68 8.39 3.25
C GLU A 316 -16.89 8.53 1.94
N ARG A 317 -16.30 7.43 1.46
CA ARG A 317 -15.56 7.34 0.19
C ARG A 317 -16.07 6.18 -0.67
N ARG A 318 -17.39 6.13 -0.86
CA ARG A 318 -18.06 5.00 -1.55
C ARG A 318 -17.58 4.80 -2.98
N ASP A 319 -17.18 5.86 -3.66
CA ASP A 319 -16.66 5.81 -5.03
C ASP A 319 -15.36 4.99 -5.15
N ASP A 320 -14.64 4.78 -4.04
CA ASP A 320 -13.45 3.93 -3.99
C ASP A 320 -13.78 2.44 -3.87
N ILE A 321 -15.00 2.07 -3.46
CA ILE A 321 -15.39 0.69 -3.17
C ILE A 321 -15.22 -0.23 -4.39
N PRO A 322 -15.70 0.11 -5.60
CA PRO A 322 -15.53 -0.77 -6.76
C PRO A 322 -14.06 -1.05 -7.10
N LEU A 323 -13.21 -0.02 -7.01
CA LEU A 323 -11.78 -0.12 -7.26
C LEU A 323 -11.09 -1.01 -6.22
N LEU A 324 -11.36 -0.77 -4.94
CA LEU A 324 -10.85 -1.57 -3.83
C LEU A 324 -11.28 -3.02 -3.97
N PHE A 325 -12.57 -3.26 -4.23
CA PHE A 325 -13.11 -4.60 -4.41
C PHE A 325 -12.45 -5.34 -5.57
N SER A 326 -12.32 -4.71 -6.73
CA SER A 326 -11.67 -5.30 -7.91
C SER A 326 -10.22 -5.70 -7.61
N HIS A 327 -9.48 -4.85 -6.89
CA HIS A 327 -8.12 -5.14 -6.47
C HIS A 327 -8.07 -6.37 -5.54
N PHE A 328 -8.89 -6.38 -4.48
CA PHE A 328 -8.91 -7.51 -3.54
C PHE A 328 -9.40 -8.81 -4.19
N LEU A 329 -10.36 -8.74 -5.10
CA LEU A 329 -10.88 -9.90 -5.81
C LEU A 329 -9.81 -10.52 -6.70
N THR A 330 -9.06 -9.69 -7.44
CA THR A 330 -7.94 -10.14 -8.29
C THR A 330 -6.86 -10.80 -7.44
N ARG A 331 -6.43 -10.15 -6.35
CA ARG A 331 -5.44 -10.69 -5.43
C ARG A 331 -5.89 -11.98 -4.76
N ALA A 332 -7.17 -12.08 -4.40
CA ALA A 332 -7.74 -13.30 -3.83
C ALA A 332 -7.77 -14.44 -4.86
N ALA A 333 -8.18 -14.16 -6.10
CA ALA A 333 -8.19 -15.14 -7.19
C ALA A 333 -6.77 -15.69 -7.45
N GLU A 334 -5.76 -14.81 -7.54
CA GLU A 334 -4.36 -15.20 -7.65
C GLU A 334 -3.89 -16.07 -6.47
N ARG A 335 -4.18 -15.64 -5.23
CA ARG A 335 -3.81 -16.38 -4.01
C ARG A 335 -4.44 -17.78 -3.98
N PHE A 336 -5.69 -17.89 -4.41
CA PHE A 336 -6.42 -19.17 -4.46
C PHE A 336 -6.18 -19.95 -5.75
N LYS A 337 -5.36 -19.45 -6.67
CA LYS A 337 -5.07 -20.05 -7.99
C LYS A 337 -6.36 -20.35 -8.77
N ARG A 338 -7.27 -19.38 -8.81
CA ARG A 338 -8.53 -19.42 -9.56
C ARG A 338 -8.58 -18.27 -10.55
N ASP A 339 -9.42 -18.41 -11.57
CA ASP A 339 -9.78 -17.30 -12.43
C ASP A 339 -10.59 -16.27 -11.65
N VAL A 340 -10.46 -14.99 -12.03
CA VAL A 340 -11.25 -13.91 -11.44
C VAL A 340 -12.72 -14.13 -11.81
N PRO A 341 -13.63 -14.34 -10.83
CA PRO A 341 -15.03 -14.63 -11.14
C PRO A 341 -15.74 -13.39 -11.69
N HIS A 342 -16.79 -13.64 -12.49
CA HIS A 342 -17.69 -12.59 -12.90
C HIS A 342 -18.47 -12.04 -11.69
N VAL A 343 -18.44 -10.73 -11.53
CA VAL A 343 -19.15 -10.03 -10.45
C VAL A 343 -20.64 -9.99 -10.77
N SER A 344 -21.46 -10.68 -9.98
CA SER A 344 -22.91 -10.73 -10.17
C SER A 344 -23.59 -9.38 -9.88
N PRO A 345 -24.78 -9.09 -10.44
CA PRO A 345 -25.52 -7.87 -10.10
C PRO A 345 -25.84 -7.75 -8.61
N ALA A 346 -26.07 -8.87 -7.91
CA ALA A 346 -26.29 -8.89 -6.47
C ALA A 346 -25.05 -8.42 -5.69
N VAL A 347 -23.86 -8.86 -6.10
CA VAL A 347 -22.59 -8.37 -5.54
C VAL A 347 -22.44 -6.88 -5.78
N GLN A 348 -22.65 -6.41 -7.01
CA GLN A 348 -22.54 -4.99 -7.34
C GLN A 348 -23.48 -4.12 -6.49
N GLN A 349 -24.72 -4.55 -6.31
CA GLN A 349 -25.68 -3.85 -5.45
C GLN A 349 -25.24 -3.85 -3.99
N HIS A 350 -24.72 -4.97 -3.49
CA HIS A 350 -24.21 -5.07 -2.12
C HIS A 350 -23.02 -4.13 -1.90
N LEU A 351 -22.09 -4.03 -2.85
CA LEU A 351 -20.95 -3.10 -2.81
C LEU A 351 -21.40 -1.65 -2.58
N MET A 352 -22.47 -1.22 -3.24
CA MET A 352 -22.93 0.18 -3.21
C MET A 352 -23.85 0.51 -2.04
N THR A 353 -24.61 -0.47 -1.55
CA THR A 353 -25.64 -0.25 -0.51
C THR A 353 -25.16 -0.59 0.89
N HIS A 354 -24.20 -1.50 1.04
CA HIS A 354 -23.68 -1.89 2.34
C HIS A 354 -22.88 -0.75 2.99
N ALA A 355 -23.00 -0.61 4.32
CA ALA A 355 -22.35 0.47 5.06
C ALA A 355 -20.87 0.22 5.37
N TRP A 356 -20.41 -1.02 5.23
CA TRP A 356 -19.03 -1.46 5.50
C TRP A 356 -18.50 -1.02 6.87
N PRO A 357 -19.15 -1.43 7.99
CA PRO A 357 -18.69 -1.08 9.34
C PRO A 357 -17.28 -1.58 9.67
N GLY A 358 -16.81 -2.67 9.03
CA GLY A 358 -15.43 -3.14 9.13
C GLY A 358 -14.49 -2.55 8.06
N ASN A 359 -14.96 -1.53 7.33
CA ASN A 359 -14.21 -0.77 6.36
C ASN A 359 -13.53 -1.65 5.28
N VAL A 360 -12.28 -1.33 4.92
CA VAL A 360 -11.51 -2.00 3.87
C VAL A 360 -11.22 -3.45 4.24
N ARG A 361 -11.05 -3.77 5.54
CA ARG A 361 -10.83 -5.14 6.00
C ARG A 361 -12.04 -6.04 5.72
N GLU A 362 -13.24 -5.54 6.02
CA GLU A 362 -14.47 -6.26 5.70
C GLU A 362 -14.67 -6.42 4.19
N LEU A 363 -14.41 -5.37 3.41
CA LEU A 363 -14.47 -5.43 1.95
C LEU A 363 -13.50 -6.46 1.37
N SER A 364 -12.28 -6.55 1.90
CA SER A 364 -11.29 -7.56 1.51
C SER A 364 -11.79 -8.98 1.80
N HIS A 365 -12.31 -9.24 3.00
CA HIS A 365 -12.90 -10.54 3.33
C HIS A 365 -14.11 -10.88 2.44
N PHE A 366 -14.90 -9.87 2.07
CA PHE A 366 -16.00 -10.07 1.13
C PHE A 366 -15.49 -10.45 -0.26
N ALA A 367 -14.48 -9.78 -0.79
CA ALA A 367 -13.85 -10.14 -2.06
C ALA A 367 -13.27 -11.55 -2.06
N GLU A 368 -12.65 -11.99 -0.95
CA GLU A 368 -12.18 -13.37 -0.80
C GLU A 368 -13.33 -14.39 -0.85
N ARG A 369 -14.47 -14.11 -0.22
CA ARG A 369 -15.67 -14.97 -0.29
C ARG A 369 -16.22 -15.06 -1.71
N VAL A 370 -16.23 -13.95 -2.45
CA VAL A 370 -16.63 -13.92 -3.87
C VAL A 370 -15.66 -14.74 -4.73
N ALA A 371 -14.34 -14.59 -4.55
CA ALA A 371 -13.33 -15.41 -5.23
C ALA A 371 -13.52 -16.92 -4.99
N LEU A 372 -13.99 -17.29 -3.80
CA LEU A 372 -14.24 -18.69 -3.43
C LEU A 372 -15.62 -19.20 -3.88
N GLY A 373 -16.54 -18.31 -4.28
CA GLY A 373 -17.93 -18.64 -4.60
C GLY A 373 -18.80 -18.95 -3.37
N VAL A 374 -18.46 -18.40 -2.20
CA VAL A 374 -19.11 -18.71 -0.90
C VAL A 374 -19.81 -17.46 -0.35
N GLU A 375 -20.51 -16.75 -1.22
CA GLU A 375 -20.96 -15.38 -0.99
C GLU A 375 -22.07 -15.27 0.08
N GLY A 376 -22.64 -16.40 0.52
CA GLY A 376 -23.82 -16.42 1.38
C GLY A 376 -25.03 -15.76 0.70
N PRO A 377 -26.17 -15.59 1.38
CA PRO A 377 -27.28 -14.83 0.84
C PRO A 377 -26.92 -13.33 0.83
N LEU A 378 -26.37 -12.86 -0.29
CA LEU A 378 -26.15 -11.44 -0.56
C LEU A 378 -27.48 -10.77 -0.81
N GLY A 379 -27.90 -9.95 0.16
CA GLY A 379 -29.00 -9.00 0.00
C GLY A 379 -30.10 -9.49 -0.93
N GLN A 380 -30.90 -10.46 -0.49
CA GLN A 380 -32.29 -10.39 -0.92
C GLN A 380 -32.76 -8.97 -0.57
N PRO A 381 -33.46 -8.26 -1.47
CA PRO A 381 -34.09 -7.01 -1.07
C PRO A 381 -34.80 -7.30 0.24
N VAL A 382 -34.53 -6.51 1.27
CA VAL A 382 -35.28 -6.60 2.52
C VAL A 382 -36.70 -6.26 2.13
N ALA A 383 -37.48 -7.27 1.75
CA ALA A 383 -38.90 -7.23 1.94
C ALA A 383 -39.06 -6.85 3.42
N PRO A 384 -39.82 -5.79 3.74
CA PRO A 384 -40.00 -5.38 5.12
C PRO A 384 -40.34 -6.63 5.91
N ALA A 385 -39.57 -6.87 6.98
CA ALA A 385 -39.55 -8.12 7.75
C ALA A 385 -40.95 -8.74 7.73
N GLU A 386 -41.08 -9.94 7.17
CA GLU A 386 -42.35 -10.64 7.19
C GLU A 386 -42.81 -10.73 8.64
N GLN A 387 -43.74 -9.86 9.03
CA GLN A 387 -44.43 -9.98 10.29
C GLN A 387 -45.25 -11.26 10.14
N PRO A 388 -44.92 -12.33 10.89
CA PRO A 388 -45.64 -13.59 10.75
C PRO A 388 -47.04 -13.37 11.32
N GLY A 389 -48.08 -13.46 10.47
CA GLY A 389 -49.47 -13.44 10.92
C GLY A 389 -50.52 -12.93 9.94
N PHE A 390 -50.17 -12.09 8.96
CA PHE A 390 -51.18 -11.47 8.09
C PHE A 390 -51.44 -12.25 6.79
N ALA A 391 -52.71 -12.42 6.44
CA ALA A 391 -53.12 -12.95 5.13
C ALA A 391 -52.77 -11.94 4.00
N LEU A 392 -52.62 -12.41 2.76
CA LEU A 392 -52.21 -11.57 1.62
C LEU A 392 -53.02 -10.25 1.47
N PRO A 393 -54.35 -10.21 1.67
CA PRO A 393 -55.11 -8.96 1.61
C PRO A 393 -54.71 -7.95 2.69
N GLU A 394 -54.46 -8.41 3.91
CA GLU A 394 -54.06 -7.56 5.05
C GLU A 394 -52.64 -7.01 4.88
N ARG A 395 -51.74 -7.80 4.27
CA ARG A 395 -50.38 -7.37 3.93
C ARG A 395 -50.39 -6.23 2.90
N LEU A 396 -51.23 -6.34 1.87
CA LEU A 396 -51.38 -5.31 0.84
C LEU A 396 -52.00 -4.04 1.43
N GLU A 397 -52.98 -4.16 2.33
CA GLU A 397 -53.56 -3.02 3.04
C GLU A 397 -52.54 -2.32 3.94
N HIS A 398 -51.71 -3.07 4.66
CA HIS A 398 -50.66 -2.50 5.50
C HIS A 398 -49.58 -1.78 4.69
N TYR A 399 -49.13 -2.40 3.59
CA TYR A 399 -48.14 -1.81 2.70
C TYR A 399 -48.67 -0.53 2.04
N GLU A 400 -49.93 -0.54 1.62
CA GLU A 400 -50.61 0.64 1.08
C GLU A 400 -50.72 1.77 2.11
N ALA A 401 -51.05 1.46 3.37
CA ALA A 401 -51.12 2.43 4.45
C ALA A 401 -49.76 3.08 4.76
N GLU A 402 -48.67 2.31 4.72
CA GLU A 402 -47.32 2.83 4.96
C GLU A 402 -46.87 3.78 3.84
N ILE A 403 -47.10 3.44 2.57
CA ILE A 403 -46.81 4.33 1.45
C ILE A 403 -47.61 5.64 1.57
N LEU A 404 -48.89 5.56 1.94
CA LEU A 404 -49.72 6.75 2.14
C LEU A 404 -49.17 7.66 3.25
N LYS A 405 -48.71 7.10 4.37
CA LYS A 405 -48.11 7.88 5.48
C LYS A 405 -46.76 8.47 5.09
N GLU A 406 -45.92 7.72 4.38
CA GLU A 406 -44.60 8.16 3.95
C GLU A 406 -44.70 9.36 3.00
N VAL A 407 -45.57 9.28 1.99
CA VAL A 407 -45.77 10.39 1.04
C VAL A 407 -46.44 11.58 1.73
N LEU A 408 -47.41 11.35 2.63
CA LEU A 408 -47.99 12.43 3.44
C LEU A 408 -46.97 13.14 4.34
N ARG A 409 -46.01 12.40 4.92
CA ARG A 409 -44.89 12.98 5.69
C ARG A 409 -43.96 13.79 4.79
N ALA A 410 -43.57 13.24 3.65
CA ALA A 410 -42.68 13.90 2.70
C ALA A 410 -43.29 15.22 2.18
N GLN A 411 -44.61 15.27 2.01
CA GLN A 411 -45.35 16.44 1.54
C GLN A 411 -45.96 17.28 2.67
N ARG A 412 -45.56 17.04 3.93
CA ARG A 412 -45.98 17.80 5.13
C ARG A 412 -47.50 17.99 5.25
N GLY A 413 -48.27 16.96 4.90
CA GLY A 413 -49.73 16.98 4.96
C GLY A 413 -50.43 17.73 3.83
N ASP A 414 -49.71 18.21 2.79
CA ASP A 414 -50.34 18.80 1.61
C ASP A 414 -51.02 17.73 0.76
N VAL A 415 -52.35 17.77 0.75
CA VAL A 415 -53.20 16.82 0.04
C VAL A 415 -53.03 16.90 -1.48
N LYS A 416 -52.84 18.09 -2.04
CA LYS A 416 -52.78 18.24 -3.50
C LYS A 416 -51.46 17.67 -4.03
N ALA A 417 -50.35 17.99 -3.39
CA ALA A 417 -49.03 17.46 -3.72
C ALA A 417 -48.94 15.94 -3.50
N THR A 418 -49.56 15.44 -2.42
CA THR A 418 -49.60 13.99 -2.12
C THR A 418 -50.38 13.21 -3.18
N ILE A 419 -51.53 13.72 -3.64
CA ILE A 419 -52.35 13.08 -4.68
C ILE A 419 -51.59 13.01 -6.01
N GLU A 420 -50.90 14.09 -6.37
CA GLU A 420 -50.10 14.16 -7.61
C GLU A 420 -48.91 13.20 -7.57
N ALA A 421 -48.22 13.13 -6.43
CA ALA A 421 -47.10 12.20 -6.22
C ALA A 421 -47.53 10.72 -6.24
N LEU A 422 -48.72 10.40 -5.71
CA LEU A 422 -49.27 9.04 -5.71
C LEU A 422 -49.94 8.66 -7.02
N GLY A 423 -50.29 9.63 -7.88
CA GLY A 423 -50.93 9.40 -9.17
C GLY A 423 -52.35 8.80 -9.08
N ILE A 424 -53.02 8.92 -7.93
CA ILE A 424 -54.37 8.36 -7.73
C ILE A 424 -55.47 9.45 -7.73
N PRO A 425 -56.71 9.14 -8.13
CA PRO A 425 -57.80 10.12 -8.11
C PRO A 425 -58.11 10.63 -6.69
N ARG A 426 -58.49 11.91 -6.57
CA ARG A 426 -58.80 12.56 -5.28
C ARG A 426 -59.80 11.78 -4.42
N LYS A 427 -60.85 11.22 -5.02
CA LYS A 427 -61.86 10.42 -4.31
C LYS A 427 -61.24 9.15 -3.72
N THR A 428 -60.46 8.41 -4.52
CA THR A 428 -59.76 7.18 -4.11
C THR A 428 -58.75 7.44 -2.99
N PHE A 429 -58.08 8.60 -3.00
CA PHE A 429 -57.18 9.00 -1.92
C PHE A 429 -57.92 9.19 -0.59
N TYR A 430 -59.05 9.91 -0.57
CA TYR A 430 -59.83 10.09 0.67
C TYR A 430 -60.45 8.79 1.17
N ASP A 431 -60.94 7.94 0.26
CA ASP A 431 -61.50 6.64 0.60
C ASP A 431 -60.43 5.75 1.28
N LYS A 432 -59.19 5.79 0.79
CA LYS A 432 -58.05 5.05 1.38
C LYS A 432 -57.60 5.62 2.72
N LEU A 433 -57.60 6.95 2.90
CA LEU A 433 -57.29 7.55 4.20
C LEU A 433 -58.31 7.17 5.28
N GLN A 434 -59.60 7.15 4.95
CA GLN A 434 -60.63 6.69 5.88
C GLN A 434 -60.50 5.20 6.17
N ARG A 435 -60.29 4.36 5.14
CA ARG A 435 -60.16 2.91 5.29
C ARG A 435 -58.99 2.52 6.20
N HIS A 436 -57.88 3.25 6.11
CA HIS A 436 -56.66 3.00 6.89
C HIS A 436 -56.57 3.81 8.19
N GLY A 437 -57.59 4.60 8.53
CA GLY A 437 -57.63 5.40 9.76
C GLY A 437 -56.55 6.49 9.85
N ILE A 438 -56.06 6.98 8.72
CA ILE A 438 -54.94 7.95 8.66
C ILE A 438 -55.50 9.38 8.74
N ASN A 439 -55.19 10.09 9.83
CA ASN A 439 -55.56 11.50 9.97
C ASN A 439 -54.45 12.41 9.43
N ARG A 440 -54.76 13.18 8.39
CA ARG A 440 -53.82 14.13 7.77
C ARG A 440 -53.32 15.23 8.72
N ALA A 441 -54.11 15.58 9.74
CA ALA A 441 -53.76 16.66 10.67
C ALA A 441 -52.51 16.32 11.51
N ASP A 442 -52.20 15.03 11.63
CA ASP A 442 -51.02 14.55 12.35
C ASP A 442 -49.71 14.80 11.56
N TYR A 443 -49.82 15.14 10.28
CA TYR A 443 -48.70 15.32 9.35
C TYR A 443 -48.57 16.76 8.85
N ALA A 444 -49.48 17.65 9.23
CA ALA A 444 -49.37 19.09 8.99
C ALA A 444 -48.54 19.74 10.11
N GLU A 445 -47.47 20.46 9.76
CA GLU A 445 -46.69 21.24 10.74
C GLU A 445 -47.64 22.23 11.47
N ARG A 446 -47.75 22.12 12.80
CA ARG A 446 -48.48 23.10 13.62
C ARG A 446 -47.81 24.46 13.46
N GLY A 447 -48.49 25.40 12.81
CA GLY A 447 -48.11 26.81 12.76
C GLY A 447 -47.94 27.40 14.16
N VAL A 448 -46.87 28.18 14.32
CA VAL A 448 -46.56 29.06 15.46
C VAL A 448 -47.78 29.93 15.81
N PRO A 449 -48.17 30.12 17.08
CA PRO A 449 -49.20 31.07 17.43
C PRO A 449 -48.70 32.49 17.18
N GLU A 450 -49.39 33.25 16.32
CA GLU A 450 -49.22 34.69 16.22
C GLU A 450 -49.46 35.32 17.60
N LYS A 451 -48.45 36.04 18.09
CA LYS A 451 -48.57 36.91 19.26
C LYS A 451 -49.65 37.94 19.01
N SER A 452 -50.61 37.98 19.93
CA SER A 452 -51.49 39.10 20.20
C SER A 452 -50.71 40.42 20.29
N GLY A 453 -51.11 41.38 19.46
CA GLY A 453 -50.65 42.76 19.46
C GLY A 453 -51.81 43.70 19.19
N SER A 454 -52.70 43.85 20.18
CA SER A 454 -53.35 45.10 20.62
C SER A 454 -54.24 44.79 21.82
#